data_AF-A0A3M7AGD7-F1
#
_entry.id   AF-A0A3M7AGD7-F1
#
_cell.length_a   1.000
_cell.length_b   1.000
_cell.length_c   1.000
_cell.angle_alpha   90.00
_cell.angle_beta   90.00
_cell.angle_gamma   90.00
#
_symmetry.space_group_name_H-M   'P 1'
#
loop_
_entity.id
_entity.type
_entity.pdbx_description
1 polymer ?
#
loop_
_entity_poly.entity_id
_entity_poly.type
_entity_poly.pdbx_seq_one_letter_code
_entity_poly.pdbx_strand_id
1 'polypeptide(L)'
;MAEPRPSRLVKLNQLQNLDLGAKIRFLGCVHSYDGQSACLTLHDRYPATANDTPTAVVSIGNLLESLNHELIAVGSWINVIGYLRPLPESGVLLADGKRSRGSKHHSQPVVFVESSMIWSAGSVRTEKYNAALTELQLADNST
;
A
#
# COMPACT_ATOMS: atom_id res chain seq x y z
N MET A 1 -6.65 23.72 -17.48
CA MET A 1 -5.93 22.54 -16.97
C MET A 1 -6.28 22.39 -15.50
N ALA A 2 -6.75 21.23 -15.06
CA ALA A 2 -7.04 21.00 -13.64
C ALA A 2 -5.73 20.89 -12.87
N GLU A 3 -5.63 21.55 -11.72
CA GLU A 3 -4.47 21.41 -10.84
C GLU A 3 -4.38 19.97 -10.30
N PRO A 4 -3.16 19.41 -10.20
CA PRO A 4 -2.99 18.06 -9.68
C PRO A 4 -3.43 18.01 -8.22
N ARG A 5 -4.40 17.14 -7.90
CA ARG A 5 -4.88 16.96 -6.53
C ARG A 5 -3.72 16.64 -5.58
N PRO A 6 -3.69 17.26 -4.37
CA PRO A 6 -2.70 16.92 -3.36
C PRO A 6 -2.88 15.48 -2.88
N SER A 7 -1.77 14.80 -2.59
CA SER A 7 -1.80 13.45 -2.01
C SER A 7 -2.05 13.51 -0.50
N ARG A 8 -2.89 12.62 0.02
CA ARG A 8 -3.13 12.49 1.48
C ARG A 8 -2.16 11.50 2.09
N LEU A 9 -1.39 11.91 3.11
CA LEU A 9 -0.51 11.02 3.86
C LEU A 9 -1.32 10.18 4.86
N VAL A 10 -1.28 8.86 4.73
CA VAL A 10 -2.14 7.93 5.47
C VAL A 10 -1.41 6.64 5.82
N LYS A 11 -1.90 5.96 6.87
CA LYS A 11 -1.43 4.63 7.27
C LYS A 11 -2.01 3.57 6.33
N LEU A 12 -1.30 2.46 6.16
CA LEU A 12 -1.72 1.39 5.25
C LEU A 12 -3.09 0.80 5.67
N ASN A 13 -3.35 0.66 6.98
CA ASN A 13 -4.65 0.19 7.50
C ASN A 13 -5.81 1.18 7.32
N GLN A 14 -5.53 2.46 7.03
CA GLN A 14 -6.54 3.48 6.78
C GLN A 14 -6.99 3.50 5.32
N LEU A 15 -6.23 2.88 4.40
CA LEU A 15 -6.49 2.93 2.96
C LEU A 15 -7.87 2.39 2.58
N GLN A 16 -8.35 1.37 3.28
CA GLN A 16 -9.67 0.78 3.07
C GLN A 16 -10.85 1.74 3.31
N ASN A 17 -10.62 2.81 4.10
CA ASN A 17 -11.65 3.79 4.47
C ASN A 17 -11.67 5.01 3.54
N LEU A 18 -10.87 5.00 2.48
CA LEU A 18 -10.74 6.10 1.54
C LEU A 18 -11.47 5.81 0.23
N ASP A 19 -11.97 6.86 -0.39
CA ASP A 19 -12.70 6.75 -1.65
C ASP A 19 -11.79 6.33 -2.80
N LEU A 20 -12.36 5.57 -3.73
CA LEU A 20 -11.71 5.26 -5.00
C LEU A 20 -11.40 6.56 -5.77
N GLY A 21 -10.24 6.59 -6.42
CA GLY A 21 -9.70 7.77 -7.09
C GLY A 21 -9.01 8.78 -6.17
N ALA A 22 -9.01 8.58 -4.85
CA ALA A 22 -8.23 9.41 -3.95
C ALA A 22 -6.73 9.24 -4.21
N LYS A 23 -6.01 10.38 -4.29
CA LYS A 23 -4.54 10.39 -4.35
C LYS A 23 -3.98 10.23 -2.94
N ILE A 24 -3.22 9.18 -2.72
CA ILE A 24 -2.70 8.79 -1.42
C ILE A 24 -1.18 8.80 -1.41
N ARG A 25 -0.61 9.00 -0.23
CA ARG A 25 0.78 8.75 0.09
C ARG A 25 0.83 7.85 1.31
N PHE A 26 1.55 6.74 1.24
CA PHE A 26 1.72 5.85 2.37
C PHE A 26 3.10 5.19 2.35
N LEU A 27 3.46 4.60 3.48
CA LEU A 27 4.67 3.82 3.67
C LEU A 27 4.29 2.34 3.72
N GLY A 28 5.04 1.49 3.02
CA GLY A 28 4.85 0.04 3.03
C GLY A 28 6.16 -0.72 2.94
N CYS A 29 6.17 -1.92 3.52
CA CYS A 29 7.27 -2.86 3.39
C CYS A 29 6.95 -3.86 2.29
N VAL A 30 7.90 -4.07 1.37
CA VAL A 30 7.76 -5.02 0.26
C VAL A 30 7.76 -6.45 0.79
N HIS A 31 6.68 -7.17 0.53
CA HIS A 31 6.56 -8.58 0.85
C HIS A 31 6.85 -9.49 -0.35
N SER A 32 6.32 -9.12 -1.51
CA SER A 32 6.52 -9.86 -2.76
C SER A 32 6.38 -8.94 -3.96
N TYR A 33 6.99 -9.36 -5.07
CA TYR A 33 6.87 -8.75 -6.37
C TYR A 33 6.42 -9.80 -7.39
N ASP A 34 5.34 -9.52 -8.10
CA ASP A 34 4.89 -10.30 -9.25
C ASP A 34 5.29 -9.57 -10.54
N GLY A 35 6.27 -10.14 -11.25
CA GLY A 35 6.77 -9.61 -12.52
C GLY A 35 5.78 -9.74 -13.68
N GLN A 36 4.81 -10.66 -13.62
CA GLN A 36 3.83 -10.83 -14.69
C GLN A 36 2.77 -9.73 -14.65
N SER A 37 2.26 -9.40 -13.46
CA SER A 37 1.28 -8.33 -13.26
C SER A 37 1.91 -6.96 -12.97
N ALA A 38 3.24 -6.90 -12.84
CA ALA A 38 3.97 -5.72 -12.40
C ALA A 38 3.40 -5.12 -11.10
N CYS A 39 3.13 -5.99 -10.11
CA CYS A 39 2.53 -5.61 -8.84
C CYS A 39 3.42 -5.94 -7.64
N LEU A 40 3.44 -5.06 -6.66
CA LEU A 40 4.06 -5.26 -5.35
C LEU A 40 2.99 -5.54 -4.30
N THR A 41 3.24 -6.51 -3.43
CA THR A 41 2.44 -6.69 -2.20
C THR A 41 3.15 -5.99 -1.06
N LEU A 42 2.49 -5.02 -0.45
CA LEU A 42 3.02 -4.22 0.66
C LEU A 42 2.25 -4.46 1.95
N HIS A 43 3.00 -4.50 3.06
CA HIS A 43 2.46 -4.57 4.43
C HIS A 43 2.93 -3.42 5.31
N ASP A 44 2.26 -3.25 6.46
CA ASP A 44 2.62 -2.26 7.48
C ASP A 44 3.74 -2.72 8.43
N ARG A 45 4.24 -3.96 8.26
CA ARG A 45 5.27 -4.59 9.09
C ARG A 45 5.98 -5.72 8.33
N TYR A 46 7.13 -6.13 8.84
CA TYR A 46 7.84 -7.32 8.39
C TYR A 46 8.53 -8.03 9.57
N PRO A 47 8.47 -9.37 9.66
CA PRO A 47 7.70 -10.27 8.79
C PRO A 47 6.19 -10.17 9.08
N ALA A 48 5.38 -10.23 8.03
CA ALA A 48 3.92 -10.13 8.10
C ALA A 48 3.28 -11.50 8.41
N THR A 49 3.57 -12.05 9.59
CA THR A 49 3.12 -13.42 9.98
C THR A 49 1.69 -13.47 10.53
N ALA A 50 1.06 -12.32 10.77
CA ALA A 50 -0.30 -12.25 11.30
C ALA A 50 -1.34 -12.25 10.17
N ASN A 51 -2.41 -13.06 10.34
CA ASN A 51 -3.48 -13.20 9.35
C ASN A 51 -4.25 -11.90 9.05
N ASP A 52 -4.23 -10.93 9.96
CA ASP A 52 -4.95 -9.66 9.83
C ASP A 52 -4.01 -8.49 9.46
N THR A 53 -2.88 -8.79 8.82
CA THR A 53 -1.93 -7.75 8.42
C THR A 53 -2.52 -6.90 7.29
N PRO A 54 -2.62 -5.57 7.46
CA PRO A 54 -3.03 -4.67 6.38
C PRO A 54 -2.22 -4.90 5.11
N THR A 55 -2.90 -5.01 3.97
CA THR A 55 -2.28 -5.41 2.70
C THR A 55 -2.67 -4.46 1.58
N ALA A 56 -1.67 -3.94 0.88
CA ALA A 56 -1.85 -3.13 -0.32
C ALA A 56 -1.17 -3.80 -1.51
N VAL A 57 -1.90 -4.00 -2.60
CA VAL A 57 -1.36 -4.41 -3.89
C VAL A 57 -1.12 -3.15 -4.71
N VAL A 58 0.13 -2.91 -5.08
CA VAL A 58 0.56 -1.69 -5.77
C VAL A 58 1.03 -2.04 -7.17
N SER A 59 0.28 -1.59 -8.18
CA SER A 59 0.73 -1.68 -9.56
C SER A 59 1.82 -0.65 -9.83
N ILE A 60 2.95 -1.13 -10.34
CA ILE A 60 4.14 -0.34 -10.73
C ILE A 60 4.38 -0.33 -12.24
N GLY A 61 3.40 -0.78 -13.04
CA GLY A 61 3.53 -0.88 -14.50
C GLY A 61 3.98 0.42 -15.17
N ASN A 62 3.50 1.57 -14.70
CA ASN A 62 3.86 2.89 -15.23
C ASN A 62 5.28 3.35 -14.84
N LEU A 63 5.97 2.63 -13.94
CA LEU A 63 7.25 3.02 -13.36
C LEU A 63 8.41 2.08 -13.74
N LEU A 64 8.14 0.99 -14.47
CA LEU A 64 9.09 -0.10 -14.73
C LEU A 64 10.41 0.37 -15.36
N GLU A 65 10.37 1.32 -16.30
CA GLU A 65 11.57 1.85 -16.96
C GLU A 65 12.50 2.62 -16.01
N SER A 66 11.94 3.18 -14.94
CA SER A 66 12.65 4.04 -13.97
C SER A 66 12.97 3.35 -12.65
N LEU A 67 12.62 2.06 -12.53
CA LEU A 67 12.65 1.33 -11.28
C LEU A 67 14.02 0.74 -10.96
N ASN A 68 14.51 1.00 -9.75
CA ASN A 68 15.69 0.33 -9.19
C ASN A 68 15.28 -0.99 -8.51
N HIS A 69 16.08 -2.04 -8.68
CA HIS A 69 15.88 -3.35 -8.05
C HIS A 69 15.74 -3.29 -6.50
N GLU A 70 16.38 -2.32 -5.85
CA GLU A 70 16.31 -2.13 -4.40
C GLU A 70 14.89 -1.78 -3.93
N LEU A 71 14.08 -1.14 -4.79
CA LEU A 71 12.72 -0.73 -4.49
C LEU A 71 11.73 -1.90 -4.54
N ILE A 72 12.08 -2.99 -5.22
CA ILE A 72 11.27 -4.21 -5.35
C ILE A 72 11.79 -5.37 -4.49
N ALA A 73 12.88 -5.15 -3.76
CA ALA A 73 13.47 -6.17 -2.90
C ALA A 73 12.60 -6.42 -1.65
N VAL A 74 12.41 -7.70 -1.31
CA VAL A 74 11.65 -8.10 -0.12
C VAL A 74 12.31 -7.54 1.14
N GLY A 75 11.49 -6.96 2.03
CA GLY A 75 11.93 -6.29 3.25
C GLY A 75 12.26 -4.81 3.08
N SER A 76 12.35 -4.31 1.83
CA SER A 76 12.56 -2.88 1.59
C SER A 76 11.35 -2.06 2.04
N TRP A 77 11.63 -0.97 2.75
CA TRP A 77 10.62 0.03 3.08
C TRP A 77 10.57 1.09 2.00
N ILE A 78 9.39 1.30 1.42
CA ILE A 78 9.17 2.25 0.33
C ILE A 78 8.02 3.19 0.64
N ASN A 79 8.18 4.44 0.22
CA ASN A 79 7.08 5.38 0.12
C ASN A 79 6.40 5.21 -1.23
N VAL A 80 5.08 5.27 -1.25
CA VAL A 80 4.26 5.17 -2.46
C VAL A 80 3.35 6.37 -2.54
N ILE A 81 3.32 7.03 -3.70
CA ILE A 81 2.24 7.93 -4.10
C ILE A 81 1.49 7.30 -5.26
N GLY A 82 0.17 7.21 -5.12
CA GLY A 82 -0.69 6.60 -6.11
C GLY A 82 -2.15 6.93 -5.91
N TYR A 83 -2.99 6.27 -6.71
CA TYR A 83 -4.43 6.42 -6.68
C TYR A 83 -5.07 5.12 -6.25
N LEU A 84 -6.08 5.20 -5.36
CA LEU A 84 -6.90 4.04 -5.05
C LEU A 84 -7.75 3.67 -6.26
N ARG A 85 -7.75 2.38 -6.59
CA ARG A 85 -8.45 1.83 -7.75
C ARG A 85 -9.25 0.60 -7.35
N PRO A 86 -10.33 0.27 -8.10
CA PRO A 86 -10.98 -1.03 -7.96
C PRO A 86 -9.97 -2.15 -8.14
N LEU A 87 -10.11 -3.23 -7.37
CA LEU A 87 -9.32 -4.43 -7.59
C LEU A 87 -9.62 -4.98 -9.00
N PRO A 88 -8.60 -5.31 -9.82
CA PRO A 88 -8.84 -5.87 -11.15
C PRO A 88 -9.66 -7.16 -11.08
N GLU A 89 -10.70 -7.27 -11.92
CA GLU A 89 -11.60 -8.44 -11.94
C GLU A 89 -10.93 -9.70 -12.51
N SER A 90 -9.83 -9.56 -13.26
CA SER A 90 -9.06 -10.68 -13.78
C SER A 90 -8.16 -11.28 -12.69
N GLY A 91 -8.70 -12.32 -12.05
CA GLY A 91 -8.05 -13.55 -11.60
C GLY A 91 -6.61 -13.50 -11.07
N VAL A 92 -6.44 -14.07 -9.87
CA VAL A 92 -5.19 -14.69 -9.36
C VAL A 92 -4.15 -13.79 -8.68
N LEU A 93 -4.54 -12.73 -7.95
CA LEU A 93 -3.60 -12.08 -7.00
C LEU A 93 -3.78 -12.54 -5.53
N LEU A 94 -4.68 -13.49 -5.26
CA LEU A 94 -4.79 -14.14 -3.95
C LEU A 94 -4.93 -15.65 -4.14
N ALA A 95 -3.86 -16.28 -4.63
CA ALA A 95 -3.67 -17.71 -4.45
C ALA A 95 -3.15 -18.00 -3.03
N ASP A 96 -3.98 -17.71 -2.02
CA ASP A 96 -4.13 -18.59 -0.85
C ASP A 96 -5.32 -18.14 -0.02
N GLY A 97 -6.47 -18.76 -0.30
CA GLY A 97 -7.73 -18.43 0.32
C GLY A 97 -8.82 -19.28 -0.27
N LYS A 98 -8.77 -20.59 0.02
CA LYS A 98 -9.91 -21.50 -0.19
C LYS A 98 -11.19 -20.79 0.22
N ARG A 99 -12.09 -20.59 -0.75
CA ARG A 99 -13.49 -20.18 -0.55
C ARG A 99 -14.19 -21.24 0.29
N SER A 100 -13.94 -21.20 1.59
CA SER A 100 -14.63 -22.00 2.59
C SER A 100 -15.79 -21.15 3.06
N ARG A 101 -16.98 -21.43 2.53
CA ARG A 101 -18.24 -20.92 3.06
C ARG A 101 -18.29 -21.27 4.54
N GLY A 102 -18.18 -20.27 5.41
CA GLY A 102 -18.42 -20.41 6.85
C GLY A 102 -17.18 -20.25 7.73
N SER A 103 -16.71 -19.01 7.92
CA SER A 103 -16.08 -18.54 9.16
C SER A 103 -15.87 -17.03 9.03
N LYS A 104 -16.36 -16.24 9.99
CA LYS A 104 -16.13 -14.79 10.06
C LYS A 104 -14.68 -14.53 10.50
N HIS A 105 -13.71 -14.85 9.65
CA HIS A 105 -12.33 -14.43 9.87
C HIS A 105 -12.21 -12.96 9.46
N HIS A 106 -11.74 -12.12 10.36
CA HIS A 106 -11.60 -10.66 10.20
C HIS A 106 -10.43 -10.29 9.26
N SER A 107 -10.33 -10.96 8.10
CA SER A 107 -9.29 -10.67 7.12
C SER A 107 -9.43 -9.21 6.66
N GLN A 108 -8.43 -8.38 6.96
CA GLN A 108 -8.38 -7.00 6.50
C GLN A 108 -8.52 -6.95 4.97
N PRO A 109 -9.30 -6.00 4.40
CA PRO A 109 -9.48 -5.90 2.96
C PRO A 109 -8.16 -5.59 2.26
N VAL A 110 -7.90 -6.28 1.16
CA VAL A 110 -6.79 -5.96 0.26
C VAL A 110 -7.17 -4.74 -0.57
N VAL A 111 -6.35 -3.68 -0.52
CA VAL A 111 -6.56 -2.47 -1.34
C VAL A 111 -5.66 -2.49 -2.58
N PHE A 112 -6.16 -1.95 -3.69
CA PHE A 112 -5.39 -1.83 -4.92
C PHE A 112 -5.02 -0.38 -5.20
N VAL A 113 -3.74 -0.15 -5.51
CA VAL A 113 -3.16 1.17 -5.74
C VAL A 113 -2.45 1.19 -7.09
N GLU A 114 -2.81 2.14 -7.94
CA GLU A 114 -2.06 2.45 -9.15
C GLU A 114 -1.00 3.50 -8.79
N SER A 115 0.28 3.11 -8.82
CA SER A 115 1.36 4.00 -8.40
C SER A 115 1.74 5.01 -9.48
N SER A 116 2.12 6.20 -9.01
CA SER A 116 2.63 7.30 -9.83
C SER A 116 4.06 7.71 -9.43
N MET A 117 4.48 7.39 -8.20
CA MET A 117 5.85 7.62 -7.73
C MET A 117 6.15 6.69 -6.56
N ILE A 118 7.35 6.10 -6.55
CA ILE A 118 7.84 5.30 -5.43
C ILE A 118 9.31 5.65 -5.14
N TRP A 119 9.71 5.57 -3.87
CA TRP A 119 11.11 5.77 -3.47
C TRP A 119 11.42 5.06 -2.16
N SER A 120 12.70 4.75 -1.95
CA SER A 120 13.18 4.09 -0.74
C SER A 120 12.97 4.99 0.48
N ALA A 121 12.45 4.40 1.57
CA ALA A 121 12.42 5.02 2.88
C ALA A 121 13.69 4.74 3.70
N GLY A 122 14.60 3.89 3.18
CA GLY A 122 15.79 3.43 3.89
C GLY A 122 15.44 2.75 5.21
N SER A 123 16.31 2.93 6.21
CA SER A 123 16.07 2.45 7.57
C SER A 123 15.03 3.34 8.27
N VAL A 124 13.77 2.90 8.29
CA VAL A 124 12.67 3.61 8.95
C VAL A 124 12.37 3.01 10.32
N ARG A 125 12.18 3.89 11.32
CA ARG A 125 11.60 3.51 12.62
C ARG A 125 10.09 3.67 12.51
N THR A 126 9.39 2.58 12.23
CA THR A 126 7.95 2.59 11.93
C THR A 126 7.12 3.17 13.07
N GLU A 127 7.53 2.99 14.33
CA GLU A 127 6.85 3.54 15.49
C GLU A 127 6.91 5.07 15.50
N LYS A 128 8.09 5.64 15.24
CA LYS A 128 8.26 7.11 15.16
C LYS A 128 7.52 7.69 13.97
N TYR A 129 7.57 7.01 12.83
CA TYR A 129 6.82 7.43 11.63
C TYR A 129 5.31 7.46 11.92
N ASN A 130 4.78 6.40 12.53
CA ASN A 130 3.35 6.30 12.86
C ASN A 130 2.91 7.32 13.92
N ALA A 131 3.76 7.63 14.89
CA ALA A 131 3.51 8.68 15.87
C ALA A 131 3.43 10.05 15.19
N ALA A 132 4.44 10.42 14.40
CA ALA A 132 4.48 11.69 13.67
C ALA A 132 3.30 11.83 12.69
N LEU A 133 2.89 10.75 12.03
CA LEU A 133 1.73 10.77 11.15
C LEU A 133 0.42 11.00 11.93
N THR A 134 0.31 10.44 13.13
CA THR A 134 -0.87 10.69 13.99
C THR A 134 -0.92 12.15 14.42
N GLU A 135 0.22 12.71 14.83
CA GLU A 135 0.33 14.12 15.21
C GLU A 135 -0.04 15.06 14.05
N LEU A 136 0.46 14.77 12.84
CA LEU A 136 0.11 15.53 11.63
C LEU A 136 -1.40 15.50 11.37
N GLN A 137 -2.02 14.32 11.44
CA GLN A 137 -3.47 14.16 11.23
C GLN A 137 -4.29 14.90 12.30
N LEU A 138 -3.82 14.94 13.54
CA LEU A 138 -4.46 15.68 14.63
C LEU A 138 -4.38 17.20 14.41
N ALA A 139 -3.23 17.69 13.93
CA ALA A 139 -3.05 19.10 13.60
C ALA A 139 -4.00 19.53 12.47
N ASP A 140 -4.09 18.74 11.40
CA ASP A 140 -4.99 19.02 10.26
C ASP A 140 -6.47 19.07 10.69
N ASN A 141 -6.89 18.19 11.61
CA ASN A 141 -8.27 18.13 12.11
C ASN A 141 -8.62 19.24 13.12
N SER A 142 -7.65 20.02 13.57
CA SER A 142 -7.83 21.09 14.57
C SER A 142 -7.94 22.48 13.93
N THR A 143 -7.87 22.57 12.60
CA THR A 143 -7.99 23.78 11.78
C THR A 143 -9.28 23.77 10.97
#